data_AF-F5VWC1-F1
#
_entry.id   AF-F5VWC1-F1
#
_cell.length_a   1.000
_cell.length_b   1.000
_cell.length_c   1.000
_cell.angle_alpha   90.00
_cell.angle_beta   90.00
_cell.angle_gamma   90.00
#
_symmetry.space_group_name_H-M   'P 1'
#
loop_
_entity.id
_entity.type
_entity.pdbx_description
1 polymer ?
#
loop_
_entity_poly.entity_id
_entity_poly.type
_entity_poly.pdbx_seq_one_letter_code
_entity_poly.pdbx_strand_id
1 'polypeptide(L)'
;MNEIKCPNCGEVFTVNESQYAELLSQVRTAEFDKELHDRMKQELALAEQKAMNEQQSKLAQKDQEIAQLQSQIQNFDTEKELAKKEVEQTSHQALLAKDKEVQALENQLATLRLEHENQLQKALSSIESERKELQHQLLLQEKENELNLASVEREYKTELRLANEQVELYKNFKAQQSTKEIGESLERYAESEFNKVRSFAFPNAYFEKDNKVSARGSKGDFIFRDFDENGLEFISIMFEMKNEADGTKSKHKNADFYKELDKDRREKTVSMQF
;
A
#
# COMPACT_ATOMS: atom_id res chain seq x y z
N MET A 1 92.18 108.69 81.94
CA MET A 1 91.34 108.55 83.15
C MET A 1 90.60 109.86 83.36
N ASN A 2 89.31 109.89 83.01
CA ASN A 2 88.42 111.03 83.29
C ASN A 2 87.65 110.72 84.58
N GLU A 3 87.81 111.57 85.60
CA GLU A 3 87.12 111.44 86.89
C GLU A 3 85.71 112.01 86.80
N ILE A 4 84.70 111.21 87.13
CA ILE A 4 83.29 111.63 87.12
C ILE A 4 82.82 111.76 88.56
N LYS A 5 82.29 112.93 88.92
CA LYS A 5 81.80 113.24 90.27
C LYS A 5 80.29 113.03 90.32
N CYS A 6 79.81 112.20 91.25
CA CYS A 6 78.37 112.03 91.45
C CYS A 6 77.76 113.35 91.97
N PRO A 7 76.79 113.96 91.28
CA PRO A 7 76.19 115.20 91.72
C PRO A 7 75.30 115.06 92.97
N ASN A 8 75.02 113.83 93.43
CA ASN A 8 74.12 113.58 94.56
C ASN A 8 74.84 113.25 95.89
N CYS A 9 76.04 112.65 95.86
CA CYS A 9 76.77 112.29 97.08
C CYS A 9 78.24 112.73 97.09
N GLY A 10 78.77 113.30 96.01
CA GLY A 10 80.10 113.92 95.98
C GLY A 10 81.30 112.96 95.92
N GLU A 11 81.07 111.64 96.00
CA GLU A 11 82.10 110.62 95.85
C GLU A 11 82.72 110.68 94.43
N VAL A 12 84.06 110.62 94.36
CA VAL A 12 84.82 110.63 93.10
C VAL A 12 85.16 109.19 92.76
N PHE A 13 84.63 108.68 91.65
CA PHE A 13 84.99 107.36 91.14
C PHE A 13 85.67 107.48 89.78
N THR A 14 86.76 106.73 89.63
CA THR A 14 87.53 106.63 88.40
C THR A 14 86.90 105.55 87.52
N VAL A 15 86.43 105.94 86.33
CA VAL A 15 85.94 104.96 85.36
C VAL A 15 87.16 104.23 84.81
N ASN A 16 87.35 102.98 85.23
CA ASN A 16 88.36 102.10 84.68
C ASN A 16 87.89 101.67 83.28
N GLU A 17 88.52 102.20 82.23
CA GLU A 17 88.13 101.97 80.84
C GLU A 17 88.06 100.47 80.48
N SER A 18 88.83 99.61 81.16
CA SER A 18 88.74 98.15 81.00
C SER A 18 87.44 97.56 81.55
N GLN A 19 86.97 98.00 82.72
CA GLN A 19 85.73 97.53 83.33
C GLN A 19 84.49 98.09 82.62
N TYR A 20 84.56 99.33 82.11
CA TYR A 20 83.50 99.92 81.29
C TYR A 20 83.42 99.25 79.91
N ALA A 21 84.56 98.88 79.31
CA ALA A 21 84.59 98.10 78.08
C ALA A 21 84.08 96.65 78.27
N GLU A 22 84.34 96.02 79.42
CA GLU A 22 83.77 94.70 79.77
C GLU A 22 82.26 94.75 80.04
N LEU A 23 81.75 95.78 80.71
CA LEU A 23 80.31 95.99 80.90
C LEU A 23 79.61 96.33 79.58
N LEU A 24 80.21 97.17 78.73
CA LEU A 24 79.69 97.45 77.38
C LEU A 24 79.75 96.23 76.48
N SER A 25 80.79 95.40 76.56
CA SER A 25 80.87 94.16 75.79
C SER A 25 79.86 93.13 76.29
N GLN A 26 79.66 92.98 77.60
CA GLN A 26 78.62 92.10 78.16
C GLN A 26 77.21 92.55 77.80
N VAL A 27 76.89 93.85 77.92
CA VAL A 27 75.56 94.38 77.56
C VAL A 27 75.34 94.32 76.05
N ARG A 28 76.35 94.65 75.22
CA ARG A 28 76.25 94.43 73.77
C ARG A 28 76.06 92.97 73.42
N THR A 29 76.76 92.05 74.08
CA THR A 29 76.66 90.62 73.78
C THR A 29 75.30 90.08 74.20
N ALA A 30 74.79 90.44 75.38
CA ALA A 30 73.49 90.00 75.86
C ALA A 30 72.31 90.60 75.06
N GLU A 31 72.33 91.89 74.75
CA GLU A 31 71.29 92.52 73.91
C GLU A 31 71.37 92.03 72.45
N PHE A 32 72.58 91.81 71.92
CA PHE A 32 72.76 91.21 70.59
C PHE A 32 72.28 89.75 70.55
N ASP A 33 72.59 88.93 71.56
CA ASP A 33 72.12 87.55 71.65
C ASP A 33 70.58 87.48 71.77
N LYS A 34 69.99 88.44 72.48
CA LYS A 34 68.54 88.59 72.60
C LYS A 34 67.89 89.01 71.27
N GLU A 35 68.45 89.99 70.57
CA GLU A 35 68.01 90.39 69.22
C GLU A 35 68.17 89.23 68.23
N LEU A 36 69.28 88.49 68.30
CA LEU A 36 69.54 87.31 67.49
C LEU A 36 68.49 86.22 67.79
N HIS A 37 68.18 85.98 69.06
CA HIS A 37 67.13 85.03 69.47
C HIS A 37 65.75 85.44 68.98
N ASP A 38 65.38 86.71 69.14
CA ASP A 38 64.08 87.22 68.71
C ASP A 38 63.94 87.14 67.18
N ARG A 39 64.99 87.45 66.44
CA ARG A 39 65.03 87.32 64.97
C ARG A 39 65.00 85.86 64.54
N MET A 40 65.71 84.97 65.23
CA MET A 40 65.69 83.53 64.95
C MET A 40 64.31 82.93 65.24
N LYS A 41 63.63 83.40 66.30
CA LYS A 41 62.26 83.02 66.64
C LYS A 41 61.25 83.51 65.61
N GLN A 42 61.41 84.73 65.09
CA GLN A 42 60.59 85.27 64.00
C GLN A 42 60.81 84.48 62.69
N GLU A 43 62.05 84.20 62.32
CA GLU A 43 62.37 83.38 61.13
C GLU A 43 61.82 81.96 61.26
N LEU A 44 61.93 81.32 62.44
CA LEU A 44 61.32 80.01 62.71
C LEU A 44 59.80 80.06 62.57
N ALA A 45 59.13 81.05 63.17
CA ALA A 45 57.68 81.20 63.05
C ALA A 45 57.24 81.45 61.58
N LEU A 46 58.03 82.21 60.83
CA LEU A 46 57.75 82.49 59.42
C LEU A 46 57.98 81.24 58.54
N ALA A 47 58.99 80.43 58.86
CA ALA A 47 59.25 79.15 58.21
C ALA A 47 58.15 78.12 58.53
N GLU A 48 57.70 78.03 59.79
CA GLU A 48 56.57 77.20 60.21
C GLU A 48 55.28 77.62 59.50
N GLN A 49 54.99 78.92 59.43
CA GLN A 49 53.80 79.42 58.73
C GLN A 49 53.84 79.11 57.23
N LYS A 50 55.01 79.25 56.58
CA LYS A 50 55.19 78.89 55.16
C LYS A 50 54.97 77.39 54.95
N ALA A 51 55.57 76.55 55.79
CA ALA A 51 55.40 75.10 55.73
C ALA A 51 53.94 74.69 55.93
N MET A 52 53.24 75.32 56.89
CA MET A 52 51.81 75.10 57.13
C MET A 52 50.96 75.51 55.93
N ASN A 53 51.22 76.67 55.33
CA ASN A 53 50.50 77.14 54.13
C ASN A 53 50.73 76.22 52.93
N GLU A 54 51.98 75.77 52.70
CA GLU A 54 52.28 74.81 51.63
C GLU A 54 51.58 73.47 51.86
N GLN A 55 51.56 72.98 53.10
CA GLN A 55 50.88 71.74 53.45
C GLN A 55 49.36 71.88 53.28
N GLN A 56 48.79 73.01 53.66
CA GLN A 56 47.37 73.30 53.48
C GLN A 56 47.00 73.42 51.99
N SER A 57 47.86 74.03 51.16
CA SER A 57 47.68 74.07 49.71
C SER A 57 47.74 72.67 49.09
N LYS A 58 48.66 71.80 49.53
CA LYS A 58 48.76 70.42 49.05
C LYS A 58 47.54 69.59 49.48
N LEU A 59 47.05 69.77 50.71
CA LEU A 59 45.83 69.13 51.18
C LEU A 59 44.62 69.57 50.36
N ALA A 60 44.46 70.88 50.12
CA ALA A 60 43.37 71.39 49.30
C ALA A 60 43.39 70.84 47.87
N GLN A 61 44.58 70.71 47.25
CA GLN A 61 44.72 70.07 45.93
C GLN A 61 44.32 68.59 45.96
N LYS A 62 44.76 67.85 46.97
CA LYS A 62 44.37 66.44 47.14
C LYS A 62 42.88 66.27 47.39
N ASP A 63 42.27 67.13 48.21
CA ASP A 63 40.83 67.09 48.48
C ASP A 63 40.03 67.39 47.20
N GLN A 64 40.51 68.31 46.36
CA GLN A 64 39.92 68.58 45.05
C GLN A 64 40.04 67.38 44.11
N GLU A 65 41.21 66.73 44.05
CA GLU A 65 41.44 65.54 43.24
C GLU A 65 40.57 64.36 43.72
N ILE A 66 40.46 64.16 45.04
CA ILE A 66 39.58 63.15 45.63
C ILE A 66 38.11 63.42 45.26
N ALA A 67 37.65 64.67 45.36
CA ALA A 67 36.29 65.03 44.99
C ALA A 67 36.03 64.78 43.49
N GLN A 68 36.99 65.09 42.62
CA GLN A 68 36.90 64.82 41.19
C GLN A 68 36.86 63.32 40.89
N LEU A 69 37.75 62.53 41.49
CA LEU A 69 37.79 61.07 41.33
C LEU A 69 36.51 60.42 41.87
N GLN A 70 35.99 60.88 43.01
CA GLN A 70 34.72 60.40 43.56
C GLN A 70 33.55 60.69 42.61
N SER A 71 33.49 61.88 42.02
CA SER A 71 32.48 62.22 41.02
C SER A 71 32.62 61.36 39.76
N GLN A 72 33.84 61.11 39.28
CA GLN A 72 34.06 60.23 38.14
C GLN A 72 33.64 58.79 38.43
N ILE A 73 33.97 58.26 39.62
CA ILE A 73 33.57 56.91 40.04
C ILE A 73 32.04 56.80 40.10
N GLN A 74 31.36 57.79 40.70
CA GLN A 74 29.90 57.81 40.74
C GLN A 74 29.29 57.84 39.34
N ASN A 75 29.83 58.66 38.43
CA ASN A 75 29.37 58.70 37.05
C ASN A 75 29.57 57.34 36.36
N PHE A 76 30.74 56.72 36.48
CA PHE A 76 31.02 55.40 35.93
C PHE A 76 30.09 54.32 36.48
N ASP A 77 29.80 54.33 37.79
CA ASP A 77 28.87 53.38 38.40
C ASP A 77 27.45 53.58 37.85
N THR A 78 27.00 54.83 37.68
CA THR A 78 25.69 55.11 37.07
C THR A 78 25.61 54.68 35.61
N GLU A 79 26.64 54.96 34.79
CA GLU A 79 26.70 54.54 33.39
C GLU A 79 26.69 53.02 33.27
N LYS A 80 27.45 52.32 34.13
CA LYS A 80 27.50 50.86 34.16
C LYS A 80 26.16 50.24 34.52
N GLU A 81 25.45 50.79 35.51
CA GLU A 81 24.12 50.31 35.88
C GLU A 81 23.07 50.59 34.80
N LEU A 82 23.15 51.73 34.11
CA LEU A 82 22.31 52.02 32.95
C LEU A 82 22.58 51.04 31.80
N ALA A 83 23.86 50.83 31.44
CA ALA A 83 24.24 49.90 30.38
C ALA A 83 23.78 48.46 30.68
N LYS A 84 23.89 48.01 31.94
CA LYS A 84 23.34 46.70 32.35
C LYS A 84 21.83 46.63 32.16
N LYS A 85 21.09 47.64 32.63
CA LYS A 85 19.63 47.68 32.49
C LYS A 85 19.19 47.69 31.03
N GLU A 86 19.88 48.43 30.17
CA GLU A 86 19.60 48.45 28.73
C GLU A 86 19.85 47.07 28.09
N VAL A 87 20.95 46.40 28.43
CA VAL A 87 21.24 45.05 27.94
C VAL A 87 20.22 44.03 28.45
N GLU A 88 19.84 44.09 29.74
CA GLU A 88 18.81 43.22 30.30
C GLU A 88 17.45 43.45 29.64
N GLN A 89 17.07 44.71 29.42
CA GLN A 89 15.81 45.06 28.79
C GLN A 89 15.75 44.62 27.33
N THR A 90 16.80 44.86 26.56
CA THR A 90 16.88 44.43 25.15
C THR A 90 16.88 42.90 25.03
N SER A 91 17.64 42.21 25.88
CA SER A 91 17.64 40.75 25.95
C SER A 91 16.26 40.19 26.30
N HIS A 92 15.58 40.78 27.30
CA HIS A 92 14.25 40.37 27.69
C HIS A 92 13.22 40.59 26.59
N GLN A 93 13.28 41.73 25.88
CA GLN A 93 12.42 41.99 24.72
C GLN A 93 12.67 40.99 23.57
N ALA A 94 13.94 40.66 23.30
CA ALA A 94 14.29 39.67 22.29
C ALA A 94 13.77 38.27 22.65
N LEU A 95 13.88 37.86 23.93
CA LEU A 95 13.32 36.61 24.43
C LEU A 95 11.80 36.57 24.27
N LEU A 96 11.09 37.62 24.69
CA LEU A 96 9.63 37.70 24.53
C LEU A 96 9.19 37.64 23.06
N ALA A 97 9.96 38.25 22.15
CA ALA A 97 9.70 38.16 20.71
C ALA A 97 9.90 36.73 20.20
N LYS A 98 10.96 36.06 20.64
CA LYS A 98 11.22 34.66 20.28
C LYS A 98 10.19 33.70 20.84
N ASP A 99 9.76 33.87 22.09
CA ASP A 99 8.71 33.04 22.70
C ASP A 99 7.38 33.16 21.93
N LYS A 100 7.03 34.36 21.48
CA LYS A 100 5.85 34.58 20.62
C LYS A 100 5.99 33.89 19.26
N GLU A 101 7.17 33.95 18.66
CA GLU A 101 7.46 33.28 17.38
C GLU A 101 7.37 31.76 17.54
N VAL A 102 7.93 31.19 18.62
CA VAL A 102 7.82 29.76 18.94
C VAL A 102 6.37 29.35 19.11
N GLN A 103 5.59 30.08 19.91
CA GLN A 103 4.16 29.79 20.09
C GLN A 103 3.37 29.86 18.78
N ALA A 104 3.68 30.83 17.91
CA ALA A 104 3.04 30.93 16.60
C ALA A 104 3.37 29.73 15.71
N LEU A 105 4.64 29.31 15.68
CA LEU A 105 5.09 28.15 14.91
C LEU A 105 4.51 26.83 15.45
N GLU A 106 4.44 26.68 16.78
CA GLU A 106 3.82 25.51 17.42
C GLU A 106 2.33 25.41 17.07
N ASN A 107 1.61 26.52 17.09
CA ASN A 107 0.20 26.56 16.68
C ASN A 107 0.04 26.20 15.20
N GLN A 108 0.87 26.75 14.31
CA GLN A 108 0.86 26.41 12.88
C GLN A 108 1.14 24.91 12.65
N LEU A 109 2.11 24.35 13.36
CA LEU A 109 2.42 22.92 13.29
C LEU A 109 1.25 22.06 13.79
N ALA A 110 0.57 22.47 14.85
CA ALA A 110 -0.60 21.76 15.37
C ALA A 110 -1.75 21.78 14.34
N THR A 111 -2.01 22.93 13.71
CA THR A 111 -3.03 23.05 12.66
C THR A 111 -2.70 22.18 11.45
N LEU A 112 -1.46 22.24 10.95
CA LEU A 112 -1.02 21.42 9.81
C LEU A 112 -1.12 19.92 10.09
N ARG A 113 -0.76 19.49 11.31
CA ARG A 113 -0.91 18.09 11.74
C ARG A 113 -2.37 17.65 11.71
N LEU A 114 -3.27 18.47 12.25
CA LEU A 114 -4.69 18.16 12.30
C LEU A 114 -5.35 18.15 10.91
N GLU A 115 -4.96 19.08 10.03
CA GLU A 115 -5.39 19.07 8.62
C GLU A 115 -4.91 17.82 7.89
N HIS A 116 -3.64 17.44 8.06
CA HIS A 116 -3.07 16.25 7.44
C HIS A 116 -3.74 14.97 7.96
N GLU A 117 -3.98 14.86 9.28
CA GLU A 117 -4.68 13.73 9.88
C GLU A 117 -6.12 13.61 9.35
N ASN A 118 -6.84 14.72 9.23
CA ASN A 118 -8.19 14.74 8.65
C ASN A 118 -8.19 14.34 7.17
N GLN A 119 -7.23 14.84 6.38
CA GLN A 119 -7.07 14.43 4.97
C GLN A 119 -6.79 12.93 4.86
N LEU A 120 -5.91 12.40 5.69
CA LEU A 120 -5.58 10.97 5.72
C LEU A 120 -6.80 10.13 6.12
N GLN A 121 -7.56 10.55 7.12
CA GLN A 121 -8.78 9.88 7.55
C GLN A 121 -9.85 9.88 6.45
N LYS A 122 -10.04 10.99 5.74
CA LYS A 122 -10.95 11.06 4.58
C LYS A 122 -10.53 10.13 3.46
N ALA A 123 -9.24 10.11 3.11
CA ALA A 123 -8.70 9.22 2.10
C ALA A 123 -8.88 7.74 2.47
N LEU A 124 -8.58 7.38 3.73
CA LEU A 124 -8.81 6.03 4.24
C LEU A 124 -10.28 5.64 4.21
N SER A 125 -11.18 6.54 4.64
CA SER A 125 -12.63 6.28 4.58
C SER A 125 -13.14 6.09 3.14
N SER A 126 -12.61 6.83 2.17
CA SER A 126 -12.97 6.65 0.76
C SER A 126 -12.53 5.29 0.25
N ILE A 127 -11.26 4.94 0.48
CA ILE A 127 -10.68 3.65 0.06
C ILE A 127 -11.41 2.48 0.74
N GLU A 128 -11.75 2.59 2.02
CA GLU A 128 -12.52 1.57 2.74
C GLU A 128 -13.93 1.39 2.16
N SER A 129 -14.58 2.49 1.77
CA SER A 129 -15.90 2.44 1.13
C SER A 129 -15.82 1.79 -0.24
N GLU A 130 -14.89 2.22 -1.09
CA GLU A 130 -14.65 1.64 -2.42
C GLU A 130 -14.31 0.15 -2.33
N ARG A 131 -13.45 -0.23 -1.37
CA ARG A 131 -13.11 -1.64 -1.14
C ARG A 131 -14.33 -2.47 -0.74
N LYS A 132 -15.18 -1.96 0.13
CA LYS A 132 -16.42 -2.65 0.54
C LYS A 132 -17.37 -2.81 -0.64
N GLU A 133 -17.52 -1.78 -1.47
CA GLU A 133 -18.38 -1.80 -2.64
C GLU A 133 -17.87 -2.80 -3.69
N LEU A 134 -16.57 -2.77 -4.00
CA LEU A 134 -15.94 -3.75 -4.91
C LEU A 134 -16.03 -5.18 -4.38
N GLN A 135 -15.83 -5.39 -3.08
CA GLN A 135 -16.00 -6.72 -2.47
C GLN A 135 -17.45 -7.22 -2.59
N HIS A 136 -18.42 -6.33 -2.41
CA HIS A 136 -19.84 -6.68 -2.57
C HIS A 136 -20.18 -7.01 -4.02
N GLN A 137 -19.71 -6.19 -4.97
CA GLN A 137 -19.90 -6.43 -6.41
C GLN A 137 -19.26 -7.75 -6.86
N LEU A 138 -18.04 -8.06 -6.39
CA LEU A 138 -17.37 -9.31 -6.69
C LEU A 138 -18.16 -10.51 -6.16
N LEU A 139 -18.63 -10.44 -4.91
CA LEU A 139 -19.44 -11.51 -4.32
C LEU A 139 -20.76 -11.72 -5.08
N LEU A 140 -21.42 -10.64 -5.49
CA LEU A 140 -22.63 -10.73 -6.32
C LEU A 140 -22.33 -11.39 -7.66
N GLN A 141 -21.27 -10.96 -8.35
CA GLN A 141 -20.87 -11.52 -9.63
C GLN A 141 -20.49 -13.01 -9.52
N GLU A 142 -19.79 -13.41 -8.46
CA GLU A 142 -19.48 -14.81 -8.18
C GLU A 142 -20.76 -15.64 -8.00
N LYS A 143 -21.76 -15.12 -7.26
CA LYS A 143 -23.04 -15.80 -7.08
C LYS A 143 -23.87 -15.87 -8.34
N GLU A 144 -23.90 -14.81 -9.15
CA GLU A 144 -24.56 -14.81 -10.45
C GLU A 144 -23.91 -15.84 -11.39
N ASN A 145 -22.57 -15.91 -11.42
CA ASN A 145 -21.85 -16.89 -12.21
C ASN A 145 -22.11 -18.33 -11.74
N GLU A 146 -22.13 -18.59 -10.42
CA GLU A 146 -22.49 -19.90 -9.86
C GLU A 146 -23.91 -20.30 -10.27
N LEU A 147 -24.88 -19.39 -10.20
CA LEU A 147 -26.27 -19.64 -10.58
C LEU A 147 -26.41 -19.90 -12.08
N ASN A 148 -25.72 -19.12 -12.92
CA ASN A 148 -25.70 -19.30 -14.37
C ASN A 148 -25.10 -20.64 -14.75
N LEU A 149 -23.95 -21.01 -14.17
CA LEU A 149 -23.32 -22.31 -14.40
C LEU A 149 -24.25 -23.46 -13.99
N ALA A 150 -24.90 -23.36 -12.83
CA ALA A 150 -25.84 -24.35 -12.35
C ALA A 150 -27.12 -24.44 -13.20
N SER A 151 -27.56 -23.34 -13.84
CA SER A 151 -28.68 -23.34 -14.79
C SER A 151 -28.29 -24.06 -16.07
N VAL A 152 -27.16 -23.68 -16.66
CA VAL A 152 -26.62 -24.28 -17.88
C VAL A 152 -26.38 -25.78 -17.70
N GLU A 153 -25.81 -26.19 -16.55
CA GLU A 153 -25.61 -27.61 -16.25
C GLU A 153 -26.93 -28.39 -16.15
N ARG A 154 -27.97 -27.79 -15.55
CA ARG A 154 -29.31 -28.40 -15.46
C ARG A 154 -29.98 -28.54 -16.82
N GLU A 155 -29.85 -27.52 -17.67
CA GLU A 155 -30.35 -27.53 -19.05
C GLU A 155 -29.66 -28.64 -19.86
N TYR A 156 -28.33 -28.68 -19.87
CA TYR A 156 -27.59 -29.75 -20.56
C TYR A 156 -27.90 -31.15 -20.04
N LYS A 157 -28.06 -31.33 -18.72
CA LYS A 157 -28.47 -32.62 -18.16
C LYS A 157 -29.86 -33.04 -18.65
N THR A 158 -30.77 -32.08 -18.81
CA THR A 158 -32.12 -32.33 -19.31
C THR A 158 -32.09 -32.70 -20.78
N GLU A 159 -31.37 -31.93 -21.61
CA GLU A 159 -31.20 -32.22 -23.04
C GLU A 159 -30.56 -33.59 -23.27
N LEU A 160 -29.50 -33.91 -22.52
CA LEU A 160 -28.82 -35.20 -22.62
C LEU A 160 -29.75 -36.35 -22.23
N ARG A 161 -30.57 -36.17 -21.19
CA ARG A 161 -31.58 -37.16 -20.79
C ARG A 161 -32.61 -37.38 -21.91
N LEU A 162 -33.16 -36.31 -22.47
CA LEU A 162 -34.14 -36.38 -23.56
C LEU A 162 -33.55 -37.06 -24.82
N ALA A 163 -32.31 -36.70 -25.19
CA ALA A 163 -31.60 -37.32 -26.30
C ALA A 163 -31.37 -38.82 -26.05
N ASN A 164 -30.97 -39.21 -24.84
CA ASN A 164 -30.79 -40.62 -24.46
C ASN A 164 -32.12 -41.38 -24.49
N GLU A 165 -33.20 -40.81 -23.96
CA GLU A 165 -34.54 -41.41 -24.02
C GLU A 165 -34.99 -41.62 -25.48
N GLN A 166 -34.72 -40.65 -26.36
CA GLN A 166 -35.01 -40.76 -27.79
C GLN A 166 -34.16 -41.84 -28.47
N VAL A 167 -32.87 -41.95 -28.15
CA VAL A 167 -31.99 -43.02 -28.65
C VAL A 167 -32.50 -44.39 -28.22
N GLU A 168 -32.90 -44.55 -26.95
CA GLU A 168 -33.46 -45.81 -26.45
C GLU A 168 -34.80 -46.15 -27.12
N LEU A 169 -35.67 -45.16 -27.36
CA LEU A 169 -36.89 -45.34 -28.15
C LEU A 169 -36.56 -45.85 -29.57
N TYR A 170 -35.63 -45.22 -30.28
CA TYR A 170 -35.23 -45.65 -31.62
C TYR A 170 -34.60 -47.05 -31.64
N LYS A 171 -33.77 -47.38 -30.63
CA LYS A 171 -33.22 -48.73 -30.48
C LYS A 171 -34.33 -49.76 -30.29
N ASN A 172 -35.29 -49.48 -29.40
CA ASN A 172 -36.43 -50.36 -29.14
C ASN A 172 -37.33 -50.50 -30.37
N PHE A 173 -37.60 -49.42 -31.09
CA PHE A 173 -38.36 -49.43 -32.33
C PHE A 173 -37.68 -50.26 -33.41
N LYS A 174 -36.36 -50.07 -33.61
CA LYS A 174 -35.56 -50.88 -34.53
C LYS A 174 -35.49 -52.36 -34.12
N ALA A 175 -35.46 -52.65 -32.82
CA ALA A 175 -35.49 -54.02 -32.31
C ALA A 175 -36.88 -54.67 -32.47
N GLN A 176 -37.96 -53.91 -32.31
CA GLN A 176 -39.34 -54.37 -32.48
C GLN A 176 -39.72 -54.60 -33.94
N GLN A 177 -39.22 -53.78 -34.88
CA GLN A 177 -39.27 -54.01 -36.34
C GLN A 177 -38.36 -55.18 -36.78
N SER A 178 -38.25 -56.20 -35.93
CA SER A 178 -37.37 -57.35 -36.07
C SER A 178 -37.43 -57.92 -37.48
N THR A 179 -36.32 -58.53 -37.90
CA THR A 179 -36.09 -59.22 -39.17
C THR A 179 -37.28 -60.01 -39.74
N LYS A 180 -38.21 -60.46 -38.89
CA LYS A 180 -39.48 -61.09 -39.26
C LYS A 180 -40.45 -60.18 -40.01
N GLU A 181 -40.67 -58.93 -39.59
CA GLU A 181 -41.58 -58.01 -40.29
C GLU A 181 -41.01 -57.59 -41.64
N ILE A 182 -39.69 -57.35 -41.70
CA ILE A 182 -38.97 -57.06 -42.94
C ILE A 182 -39.01 -58.28 -43.88
N GLY A 183 -38.84 -59.49 -43.36
CA GLY A 183 -38.94 -60.74 -44.12
C GLY A 183 -40.35 -60.95 -44.68
N GLU A 184 -41.37 -60.79 -43.84
CA GLU A 184 -42.77 -60.92 -44.26
C GLU A 184 -43.18 -59.86 -45.28
N SER A 185 -42.67 -58.63 -45.16
CA SER A 185 -42.87 -57.57 -46.15
C SER A 185 -42.18 -57.89 -47.48
N LEU A 186 -40.98 -58.48 -47.47
CA LEU A 186 -40.27 -58.89 -48.68
C LEU A 186 -41.03 -59.99 -49.42
N GLU A 187 -41.53 -60.98 -48.68
CA GLU A 187 -42.35 -62.06 -49.25
C GLU A 187 -43.64 -61.53 -49.89
N ARG A 188 -44.37 -60.62 -49.19
CA ARG A 188 -45.59 -59.99 -49.74
C ARG A 188 -45.30 -59.16 -50.99
N TYR A 189 -44.16 -58.46 -51.02
CA TYR A 189 -43.75 -57.68 -52.18
C TYR A 189 -43.49 -58.58 -53.39
N ALA A 190 -42.72 -59.66 -53.22
CA ALA A 190 -42.41 -60.59 -54.31
C ALA A 190 -43.67 -61.27 -54.87
N GLU A 191 -44.61 -61.69 -54.01
CA GLU A 191 -45.91 -62.23 -54.41
C GLU A 191 -46.73 -61.22 -55.24
N SER A 192 -46.78 -59.96 -54.79
CA SER A 192 -47.49 -58.89 -55.49
C SER A 192 -46.90 -58.60 -56.87
N GLU A 193 -45.57 -58.45 -56.96
CA GLU A 193 -44.88 -58.18 -58.22
C GLU A 193 -45.06 -59.32 -59.23
N PHE A 194 -44.97 -60.58 -58.79
CA PHE A 194 -45.22 -61.72 -59.66
C PHE A 194 -46.66 -61.72 -60.19
N ASN A 195 -47.65 -61.50 -59.32
CA ASN A 195 -49.06 -61.50 -59.73
C ASN A 195 -49.41 -60.40 -60.73
N LYS A 196 -48.71 -59.26 -60.73
CA LYS A 196 -48.88 -58.20 -61.76
C LYS A 196 -48.51 -58.69 -63.17
N VAL A 197 -47.47 -59.50 -63.29
CA VAL A 197 -46.96 -59.97 -64.59
C VAL A 197 -47.47 -61.37 -64.96
N ARG A 198 -48.02 -62.12 -64.01
CA ARG A 198 -48.47 -63.51 -64.16
C ARG A 198 -49.41 -63.70 -65.35
N SER A 199 -50.47 -62.89 -65.45
CA SER A 199 -51.48 -63.04 -66.51
C SER A 199 -50.95 -62.79 -67.92
N PHE A 200 -49.87 -62.01 -68.05
CA PHE A 200 -49.29 -61.63 -69.34
C PHE A 200 -48.12 -62.52 -69.76
N ALA A 201 -47.22 -62.83 -68.82
CA ALA A 201 -45.96 -63.54 -69.11
C ALA A 201 -45.98 -65.03 -68.73
N PHE A 202 -46.82 -65.43 -67.76
CA PHE A 202 -46.83 -66.77 -67.19
C PHE A 202 -48.27 -67.24 -66.89
N PRO A 203 -49.13 -67.36 -67.92
CA PRO A 203 -50.58 -67.55 -67.74
C PRO A 203 -50.93 -68.87 -67.02
N ASN A 204 -50.13 -69.91 -67.20
CA ASN A 204 -50.33 -71.22 -66.59
C ASN A 204 -49.48 -71.44 -65.32
N ALA A 205 -48.67 -70.45 -64.92
CA ALA A 205 -47.77 -70.64 -63.79
C ALA A 205 -48.49 -70.57 -62.45
N TYR A 206 -48.00 -71.36 -61.51
CA TYR A 206 -48.35 -71.40 -60.10
C TYR A 206 -47.20 -70.81 -59.29
N PHE A 207 -47.49 -69.79 -58.48
CA PHE A 207 -46.53 -69.17 -57.55
C PHE A 207 -47.23 -68.85 -56.23
N GLU A 208 -46.90 -69.60 -55.19
CA GLU A 208 -47.48 -69.41 -53.86
C GLU A 208 -46.47 -69.70 -52.76
N LYS A 209 -46.77 -69.21 -51.55
CA LYS A 209 -46.01 -69.53 -50.35
C LYS A 209 -46.05 -71.03 -50.08
N ASP A 210 -44.89 -71.58 -49.81
CA ASP A 210 -44.74 -73.00 -49.54
C ASP A 210 -45.15 -73.32 -48.10
N ASN A 211 -46.43 -73.55 -47.85
CA ASN A 211 -46.94 -73.80 -46.50
C ASN A 211 -46.88 -75.27 -46.06
N LYS A 212 -46.39 -76.19 -46.90
CA LYS A 212 -46.33 -77.62 -46.61
C LYS A 212 -44.96 -78.03 -46.09
N VAL A 213 -44.86 -78.45 -44.84
CA VAL A 213 -43.60 -78.96 -44.27
C VAL A 213 -43.29 -80.33 -44.89
N SER A 214 -42.07 -80.55 -45.39
CA SER A 214 -41.67 -81.84 -45.93
C SER A 214 -41.62 -82.92 -44.84
N ALA A 215 -41.57 -84.20 -45.23
CA ALA A 215 -41.54 -85.33 -44.30
C ALA A 215 -40.33 -85.32 -43.33
N ARG A 216 -39.29 -84.53 -43.61
CA ARG A 216 -38.10 -84.36 -42.76
C ARG A 216 -38.01 -83.00 -42.06
N GLY A 217 -39.09 -82.22 -42.09
CA GLY A 217 -39.23 -80.99 -41.28
C GLY A 217 -38.73 -79.71 -41.94
N SER A 218 -38.60 -79.66 -43.28
CA SER A 218 -38.05 -78.50 -44.00
C SER A 218 -39.04 -77.87 -44.98
N LYS A 219 -38.87 -76.57 -45.27
CA LYS A 219 -39.80 -75.69 -45.98
C LYS A 219 -39.01 -74.57 -46.66
N GLY A 220 -39.33 -74.31 -47.94
CA GLY A 220 -38.87 -73.10 -48.63
C GLY A 220 -39.85 -71.94 -48.45
N ASP A 221 -39.54 -70.76 -48.99
CA ASP A 221 -40.41 -69.59 -48.87
C ASP A 221 -41.51 -69.59 -49.95
N PHE A 222 -41.14 -69.80 -51.22
CA PHE A 222 -42.09 -69.90 -52.33
C PHE A 222 -41.75 -71.03 -53.29
N ILE A 223 -42.79 -71.58 -53.93
CA ILE A 223 -42.65 -72.55 -55.03
C ILE A 223 -43.25 -71.94 -56.29
N PHE A 224 -42.44 -71.90 -57.33
CA PHE A 224 -42.87 -71.62 -58.69
C PHE A 224 -42.98 -72.93 -59.47
N ARG A 225 -44.08 -73.12 -60.22
CA ARG A 225 -44.26 -74.20 -61.19
C ARG A 225 -44.91 -73.64 -62.43
N ASP A 226 -44.44 -74.04 -63.60
CA ASP A 226 -45.06 -73.67 -64.86
C ASP A 226 -45.43 -74.90 -65.66
N PHE A 227 -46.55 -74.79 -66.38
CA PHE A 227 -47.21 -75.90 -67.05
C PHE A 227 -47.43 -75.56 -68.52
N ASP A 228 -47.21 -76.54 -69.39
CA ASP A 228 -47.53 -76.41 -70.80
C ASP A 228 -49.06 -76.39 -71.04
N GLU A 229 -49.48 -76.23 -72.30
CA GLU A 229 -50.90 -76.21 -72.68
C GLU A 229 -51.63 -77.54 -72.38
N ASN A 230 -50.89 -78.63 -72.17
CA ASN A 230 -51.42 -79.96 -71.83
C ASN A 230 -51.42 -80.23 -70.33
N GLY A 231 -50.99 -79.28 -69.50
CA GLY A 231 -50.91 -79.40 -68.04
C GLY A 231 -49.68 -80.17 -67.54
N LEU A 232 -48.65 -80.36 -68.38
CA LEU A 232 -47.39 -81.00 -68.01
C LEU A 232 -46.43 -79.96 -67.41
N GLU A 233 -45.91 -80.25 -66.21
CA GLU A 233 -44.94 -79.39 -65.51
C GLU A 233 -43.59 -79.48 -66.22
N PHE A 234 -43.15 -78.40 -66.88
CA PHE A 234 -41.86 -78.36 -67.56
C PHE A 234 -40.77 -77.70 -66.69
N ILE A 235 -41.15 -76.79 -65.80
CA ILE A 235 -40.23 -76.14 -64.89
C ILE A 235 -40.84 -75.96 -63.50
N SER A 236 -40.04 -76.24 -62.49
CA SER A 236 -40.32 -75.83 -61.13
C SER A 236 -39.08 -75.30 -60.46
N ILE A 237 -39.27 -74.22 -59.69
CA ILE A 237 -38.19 -73.48 -59.01
C ILE A 237 -38.62 -73.25 -57.56
N MET A 238 -37.72 -73.57 -56.64
CA MET A 238 -37.87 -73.27 -55.23
C MET A 238 -37.17 -71.95 -54.92
N PHE A 239 -37.84 -71.06 -54.20
CA PHE A 239 -37.30 -69.78 -53.77
C PHE A 239 -37.11 -69.76 -52.26
N GLU A 240 -35.95 -69.29 -51.84
CA GLU A 240 -35.62 -68.92 -50.46
C GLU A 240 -35.28 -67.43 -50.46
N MET A 241 -36.01 -66.64 -49.67
CA MET A 241 -35.84 -65.20 -49.54
C MET A 241 -35.13 -64.90 -48.22
N LYS A 242 -33.98 -64.24 -48.31
CA LYS A 242 -33.24 -63.74 -47.13
C LYS A 242 -33.16 -62.23 -47.17
N ASN A 243 -33.36 -61.59 -46.02
CA ASN A 243 -33.10 -60.17 -45.85
C ASN A 243 -31.72 -59.96 -45.21
N GLU A 244 -31.01 -58.93 -45.68
CA GLU A 244 -29.71 -58.53 -45.14
C GLU A 244 -29.87 -57.44 -44.08
N ALA A 245 -30.81 -57.61 -43.14
CA ALA A 245 -30.97 -56.64 -42.06
C ALA A 245 -29.71 -56.61 -41.17
N ASP A 246 -29.20 -55.41 -40.90
CA ASP A 246 -27.91 -55.05 -40.28
C ASP A 246 -27.68 -55.52 -38.81
N GLY A 247 -28.28 -56.62 -38.37
CA GLY A 247 -28.29 -57.06 -36.97
C GLY A 247 -27.53 -58.35 -36.63
N THR A 248 -27.15 -59.18 -37.60
CA THR A 248 -26.52 -60.49 -37.31
C THR A 248 -25.00 -60.42 -37.42
N LYS A 249 -24.31 -60.67 -36.30
CA LYS A 249 -22.83 -60.73 -36.22
C LYS A 249 -22.20 -61.79 -37.14
N SER A 250 -22.98 -62.75 -37.63
CA SER A 250 -22.59 -63.66 -38.72
C SER A 250 -23.39 -63.34 -39.97
N LYS A 251 -22.74 -62.68 -40.95
CA LYS A 251 -23.28 -62.60 -42.29
C LYS A 251 -23.21 -63.99 -42.93
N HIS A 252 -24.36 -64.62 -43.15
CA HIS A 252 -24.44 -65.83 -43.96
C HIS A 252 -24.41 -65.44 -45.43
N LYS A 253 -23.61 -66.16 -46.24
CA LYS A 253 -23.65 -65.99 -47.70
C LYS A 253 -24.83 -66.80 -48.24
N ASN A 254 -25.40 -66.39 -49.37
CA ASN A 254 -26.46 -67.17 -50.04
C ASN A 254 -26.06 -68.64 -50.25
N ALA A 255 -24.77 -68.90 -50.51
CA ALA A 255 -24.22 -70.24 -50.69
C ALA A 255 -24.39 -71.16 -49.46
N ASP A 256 -24.46 -70.60 -48.26
CA ASP A 256 -24.63 -71.37 -47.02
C ASP A 256 -26.01 -72.06 -46.97
N PHE A 257 -26.99 -71.55 -47.73
CA PHE A 257 -28.36 -72.06 -47.78
C PHE A 257 -28.61 -73.05 -48.93
N TYR A 258 -27.71 -73.15 -49.92
CA TYR A 258 -27.92 -73.98 -51.12
C TYR A 258 -28.08 -75.47 -50.81
N LYS A 259 -27.42 -75.97 -49.76
CA LYS A 259 -27.50 -77.38 -49.39
C LYS A 259 -28.88 -77.77 -48.86
N GLU A 260 -29.48 -76.92 -48.02
CA GLU A 260 -30.85 -77.15 -47.55
C GLU A 260 -31.86 -76.85 -48.66
N LEU A 261 -31.66 -75.80 -49.47
CA LEU A 261 -32.53 -75.49 -50.60
C LEU A 261 -32.56 -76.63 -51.64
N ASP A 262 -31.43 -77.25 -51.98
CA ASP A 262 -31.39 -78.39 -52.90
C ASP A 262 -32.06 -79.64 -52.30
N LYS A 263 -31.96 -79.82 -50.97
CA LYS A 263 -32.65 -80.90 -50.27
C LYS A 263 -34.16 -80.70 -50.33
N ASP A 264 -34.66 -79.49 -50.06
CA ASP A 264 -36.08 -79.15 -50.15
C ASP A 264 -36.62 -79.28 -51.58
N ARG A 265 -35.83 -78.81 -52.54
CA ARG A 265 -36.09 -78.97 -53.97
C ARG A 265 -36.32 -80.46 -54.34
N ARG A 266 -35.43 -81.35 -53.91
CA ARG A 266 -35.56 -82.80 -54.18
C ARG A 266 -36.75 -83.43 -53.46
N GLU A 267 -36.98 -83.06 -52.19
CA GLU A 267 -38.09 -83.60 -51.39
C GLU A 267 -39.46 -83.19 -51.95
N LYS A 268 -39.56 -82.03 -52.61
CA LYS A 268 -40.80 -81.54 -53.23
C LYS A 268 -40.92 -81.83 -54.71
N THR A 269 -40.03 -82.68 -55.22
CA THR A 269 -39.98 -83.10 -56.63
C THR A 269 -39.90 -81.90 -57.57
N VAL A 270 -39.16 -80.86 -57.14
CA VAL A 270 -38.93 -79.66 -57.93
C VAL A 270 -37.76 -79.93 -58.87
N SER A 271 -38.04 -80.06 -60.16
CA SER A 271 -37.04 -80.46 -61.15
C SER A 271 -37.39 -79.89 -62.50
N MET A 272 -36.36 -79.57 -63.28
CA MET A 272 -36.54 -79.17 -64.67
C MET A 272 -36.67 -80.46 -65.49
N GLN A 273 -37.85 -80.68 -66.08
CA GLN A 273 -38.09 -81.78 -66.99
C GLN A 273 -37.91 -81.23 -68.40
N PHE A 274 -36.93 -81.77 -69.12
CA PHE A 274 -36.73 -81.48 -70.55
C PHE A 274 -37.52 -82.47 -71.39
#